data_AF-A0A837A9E0-F1
#
_entry.id   AF-A0A837A9E0-F1
#
_cell.length_a   1.000
_cell.length_b   1.000
_cell.length_c   1.000
_cell.angle_alpha   90.00
_cell.angle_beta   90.00
_cell.angle_gamma   90.00
#
_symmetry.space_group_name_H-M   'P 1'
#
loop_
_entity.id
_entity.type
_entity.pdbx_description
1 polymer ?
#
loop_
_entity_poly.entity_id
_entity_poly.type
_entity_poly.pdbx_seq_one_letter_code
_entity_poly.pdbx_strand_id
1 'polypeptide(L)'
;MPAPRTAAVRVPFYYEASEGNAEVGTPADRAGTPEQPVFVTNVFIEVVSFGIRFFWVHISESPTGQSVPRLGACSVAVGLQLEGGGDRVNVSSSQLMELEAARPQDLSAGANNSVQSVFATSLSQRLVHGIAKRLGAQTTVYVNCAIEGERCLSLLGTDGGSGFDMTFQFGGLVYRESLRLISQQCESAFPQ
;
A
#
# COMPACT_ATOMS: atom_id res chain seq x y z
N MET A 1 -9.43 1.38 28.65
CA MET A 1 -8.78 0.98 27.38
C MET A 1 -7.32 1.37 27.46
N PRO A 2 -6.37 0.48 27.10
CA PRO A 2 -4.97 0.86 26.99
C PRO A 2 -4.79 1.93 25.91
N ALA A 3 -3.77 2.78 26.06
CA ALA A 3 -3.45 3.78 25.06
C ALA A 3 -3.10 3.12 23.71
N PRO A 4 -3.49 3.74 22.58
CA PRO A 4 -3.06 3.28 21.27
C PRO A 4 -1.54 3.33 21.17
N ARG A 5 -0.98 2.39 20.43
CA ARG A 5 0.46 2.34 20.16
C ARG A 5 0.69 2.64 18.70
N THR A 6 1.77 3.34 18.41
CA THR A 6 2.11 3.78 17.06
C THR A 6 3.52 3.32 16.72
N ALA A 7 3.70 2.78 15.53
CA ALA A 7 5.01 2.66 14.92
C ALA A 7 4.96 3.16 13.48
N ALA A 8 6.03 3.81 13.06
CA ALA A 8 6.15 4.34 11.72
C ALA A 8 7.54 4.06 11.15
N VAL A 9 7.61 3.96 9.82
CA VAL A 9 8.84 3.77 9.08
C VAL A 9 8.79 4.55 7.78
N ARG A 10 9.96 5.01 7.35
CA ARG A 10 10.19 5.56 6.01
C ARG A 10 11.06 4.58 5.25
N VAL A 11 10.60 4.14 4.08
CA VAL A 11 11.28 3.11 3.28
C VAL A 11 11.49 3.62 1.86
N PRO A 12 12.73 3.61 1.35
CA PRO A 12 12.98 3.92 -0.05
C PRO A 12 12.50 2.75 -0.93
N PHE A 13 11.78 3.07 -2.00
CA PHE A 13 11.41 2.12 -3.03
C PHE A 13 12.35 2.26 -4.23
N TYR A 14 12.97 1.15 -4.59
CA TYR A 14 13.78 0.98 -5.79
C TYR A 14 13.06 -0.01 -6.70
N TYR A 15 13.01 0.31 -7.99
CA TYR A 15 12.49 -0.60 -9.00
C TYR A 15 13.63 -1.41 -9.61
N GLU A 16 13.45 -2.73 -9.64
CA GLU A 16 14.33 -3.67 -10.34
C GLU A 16 13.55 -4.25 -11.51
N ALA A 17 13.95 -3.91 -12.74
CA ALA A 17 13.36 -4.49 -13.93
C ALA A 17 13.77 -5.97 -14.01
N SER A 18 12.79 -6.87 -14.13
CA SER A 18 13.10 -8.27 -14.43
C SER A 18 13.51 -8.40 -15.89
N GLU A 19 14.61 -9.10 -16.18
CA GLU A 19 15.22 -9.30 -17.52
C GLU A 19 14.30 -9.91 -18.61
N GLY A 20 13.00 -10.10 -18.35
CA GLY A 20 12.04 -10.81 -19.20
C GLY A 20 11.30 -9.98 -20.25
N ASN A 21 11.51 -8.66 -20.32
CA ASN A 21 10.83 -7.78 -21.30
C ASN A 21 11.77 -7.25 -22.39
N ALA A 22 12.88 -7.94 -22.66
CA ALA A 22 13.59 -7.75 -23.92
C ALA A 22 12.75 -8.35 -25.06
N GLU A 23 12.12 -7.47 -25.81
CA GLU A 23 11.29 -7.77 -26.97
C GLU A 23 11.93 -8.79 -27.91
N VAL A 24 11.09 -9.63 -28.53
CA VAL A 24 11.43 -10.37 -29.75
C VAL A 24 11.89 -9.35 -30.80
N GLY A 25 13.22 -9.18 -30.97
CA GLY A 25 13.73 -8.16 -31.88
C GLY A 25 15.24 -7.98 -31.93
N THR A 26 15.94 -8.99 -32.46
CA THR A 26 17.33 -8.98 -33.00
C THR A 26 18.53 -8.88 -32.04
N PRO A 27 19.58 -9.70 -32.25
CA PRO A 27 20.72 -9.79 -31.36
C PRO A 27 21.81 -8.79 -31.75
N ALA A 28 22.14 -7.87 -30.86
CA ALA A 28 23.37 -7.09 -30.94
C ALA A 28 24.03 -7.04 -29.56
N ASP A 29 24.91 -8.01 -29.35
CA ASP A 29 26.16 -7.91 -28.62
C ASP A 29 26.31 -6.68 -27.70
N ARG A 30 25.72 -6.76 -26.52
CA ARG A 30 26.18 -6.04 -25.33
C ARG A 30 26.08 -6.97 -24.14
N ALA A 31 27.24 -7.33 -23.59
CA ALA A 31 27.35 -7.68 -22.18
C ALA A 31 26.86 -6.48 -21.37
N GLY A 32 25.54 -6.42 -21.12
CA GLY A 32 24.90 -5.38 -20.34
C GLY A 32 25.11 -5.68 -18.86
N THR A 33 25.79 -4.78 -18.18
CA THR A 33 25.82 -4.69 -16.71
C THR A 33 24.45 -5.01 -16.10
N PRO A 34 24.37 -5.71 -14.95
CA PRO A 34 23.09 -5.91 -14.27
C PRO A 34 22.43 -4.55 -14.07
N GLU A 35 21.20 -4.41 -14.57
CA GLU A 35 20.45 -3.16 -14.47
C GLU A 35 20.34 -2.79 -12.98
N GLN A 36 20.98 -1.69 -12.59
CA GLN A 36 21.00 -1.29 -11.19
C GLN A 36 19.58 -0.85 -10.75
N PRO A 37 19.17 -1.16 -9.51
CA PRO A 37 17.88 -0.74 -8.99
C PRO A 37 17.70 0.79 -9.08
N VAL A 38 16.60 1.24 -9.67
CA VAL A 38 16.33 2.67 -9.88
C VAL A 38 15.52 3.23 -8.71
N PHE A 39 16.03 4.25 -8.04
CA PHE A 39 15.27 4.93 -6.97
C PHE A 39 14.04 5.63 -7.53
N VAL A 40 12.86 5.30 -6.99
CA VAL A 40 11.60 5.91 -7.41
C VAL A 40 11.12 6.93 -6.37
N THR A 41 10.77 6.47 -5.17
CA THR A 41 10.22 7.33 -4.12
C THR A 41 10.52 6.82 -2.71
N ASN A 42 10.20 7.63 -1.71
CA ASN A 42 10.14 7.20 -0.32
C ASN A 42 8.68 7.00 0.09
N VAL A 43 8.39 5.88 0.74
CA VAL A 43 7.07 5.59 1.31
C VAL A 43 7.14 5.78 2.81
N PHE A 44 6.17 6.50 3.35
CA PHE A 44 5.90 6.56 4.77
C PHE A 44 4.78 5.57 5.11
N ILE A 45 5.02 4.72 6.10
CA ILE A 45 4.04 3.75 6.60
C ILE A 45 3.94 3.92 8.11
N GLU A 46 2.74 4.17 8.59
CA GLU A 46 2.40 4.26 10.00
C GLU A 46 1.34 3.22 10.36
N VAL A 47 1.53 2.54 11.48
CA VAL A 47 0.56 1.61 12.07
C VAL A 47 0.20 2.09 13.46
N VAL A 48 -1.08 2.32 13.68
CA VAL A 48 -1.67 2.56 15.00
C VAL A 48 -2.47 1.33 15.41
N SER A 49 -2.14 0.74 16.54
CA SER A 49 -2.83 -0.43 17.09
C SER A 49 -3.65 -0.08 18.33
N PHE A 50 -4.89 -0.55 18.37
CA PHE A 50 -5.75 -0.52 19.55
C PHE A 50 -5.89 -1.95 20.10
N GLY A 51 -4.99 -2.33 20.99
CA GLY A 51 -4.84 -3.71 21.44
C GLY A 51 -4.29 -4.61 20.32
N ILE A 52 -4.74 -5.87 20.29
CA ILE A 52 -4.26 -6.89 19.33
C ILE A 52 -5.22 -7.16 18.16
N ARG A 53 -6.35 -6.44 18.12
CA ARG A 53 -7.46 -6.73 17.20
C ARG A 53 -7.75 -5.61 16.20
N PHE A 54 -7.34 -4.38 16.49
CA PHE A 54 -7.71 -3.23 15.66
C PHE A 54 -6.44 -2.51 15.21
N PHE A 55 -6.26 -2.40 13.90
CA PHE A 55 -5.10 -1.78 13.29
C PHE A 55 -5.54 -0.71 12.29
N TRP A 56 -4.96 0.47 12.42
CA TRP A 56 -5.05 1.54 11.43
C TRP A 56 -3.70 1.69 10.76
N VAL A 57 -3.67 1.52 9.44
CA VAL A 57 -2.46 1.61 8.62
C VAL A 57 -2.60 2.83 7.73
N HIS A 58 -1.69 3.78 7.85
CA HIS A 58 -1.57 4.91 6.94
C HIS A 58 -0.34 4.75 6.06
N ILE A 59 -0.53 4.94 4.76
CA ILE A 59 0.51 4.83 3.75
C ILE A 59 0.46 6.11 2.91
N SER A 60 1.59 6.78 2.79
CA SER A 60 1.72 7.98 1.96
C SER A 60 3.10 8.04 1.32
N GLU A 61 3.23 8.85 0.27
CA GLU A 61 4.56 9.28 -0.13
C GLU A 61 5.16 10.16 0.96
N SER A 62 6.42 9.93 1.32
CA SER A 62 7.09 10.76 2.32
C SER A 62 7.16 12.21 1.80
N PRO A 63 6.54 13.18 2.49
CA PRO A 63 6.62 14.56 2.06
C PRO A 63 8.08 15.02 2.12
N THR A 64 8.49 15.80 1.13
CA THR A 64 9.79 16.48 1.11
C THR A 64 9.80 17.71 2.04
N GLY A 65 8.69 18.00 2.73
CA GLY A 65 8.52 19.12 3.66
C GLY A 65 7.67 18.78 4.90
N GLN A 66 7.30 19.80 5.70
CA GLN A 66 6.58 19.64 6.98
C GLN A 66 5.04 19.49 6.85
N SER A 67 4.50 19.31 5.64
CA SER A 67 3.06 19.16 5.46
C SER A 67 2.58 17.80 5.94
N VAL A 68 1.50 17.78 6.73
CA VAL A 68 0.79 16.55 7.10
C VAL A 68 0.31 15.85 5.81
N PRO A 69 0.56 14.54 5.63
CA PRO A 69 0.03 13.79 4.49
C PRO A 69 -1.50 13.89 4.47
N ARG A 70 -2.07 14.12 3.29
CA ARG A 70 -3.53 14.15 3.14
C ARG A 70 -4.14 12.79 3.48
N LEU A 71 -5.41 12.77 3.88
CA LEU A 71 -6.16 11.52 3.97
C LEU A 71 -6.46 11.07 2.54
N GLY A 72 -6.12 9.81 2.23
CA GLY A 72 -6.30 9.24 0.90
C GLY A 72 -7.40 8.19 0.84
N ALA A 73 -7.33 7.34 -0.19
CA ALA A 73 -8.27 6.24 -0.37
C ALA A 73 -8.24 5.32 0.84
N CYS A 74 -9.40 5.07 1.44
CA CYS A 74 -9.51 4.35 2.69
C CYS A 74 -10.38 3.10 2.52
N SER A 75 -9.85 1.95 2.92
CA SER A 75 -10.54 0.67 2.94
C SER A 75 -10.49 0.04 4.32
N VAL A 76 -11.48 -0.80 4.64
CA VAL A 76 -11.53 -1.57 5.88
C VAL A 76 -11.72 -3.05 5.55
N ALA A 77 -11.17 -3.93 6.37
CA ALA A 77 -11.51 -5.34 6.36
C ALA A 77 -11.65 -5.89 7.78
N VAL A 78 -12.54 -6.87 7.90
CA VAL A 78 -12.77 -7.62 9.12
C VAL A 78 -12.55 -9.10 8.82
N GLY A 79 -11.61 -9.72 9.53
CA GLY A 79 -11.47 -11.17 9.57
C GLY A 79 -12.56 -11.76 10.46
N LEU A 80 -13.39 -12.63 9.90
CA LEU A 80 -14.48 -13.32 10.58
C LEU A 80 -14.22 -14.84 10.56
N GLN A 81 -14.42 -15.47 11.72
CA GLN A 81 -14.55 -16.92 11.80
C GLN A 81 -16.05 -17.23 11.87
N LEU A 82 -16.56 -17.89 10.84
CA LEU A 82 -17.95 -18.34 10.82
C LEU A 82 -18.05 -19.67 11.57
N GLU A 83 -18.98 -19.78 12.51
CA GLU A 83 -19.26 -21.04 13.20
C GLU A 83 -19.75 -22.10 12.20
N GLY A 84 -19.17 -23.31 12.27
CA GLY A 84 -19.55 -24.45 11.42
C GLY A 84 -18.79 -24.57 10.09
N GLY A 85 -17.91 -23.62 9.75
CA GLY A 85 -17.22 -23.55 8.45
C GLY A 85 -15.78 -24.07 8.41
N GLY A 86 -15.38 -25.02 9.26
CA GLY A 86 -13.98 -25.46 9.35
C GLY A 86 -13.01 -24.31 9.69
N ASP A 87 -11.69 -24.58 9.64
CA ASP A 87 -10.64 -23.62 10.02
C ASP A 87 -10.41 -22.49 8.98
N ARG A 88 -11.43 -22.14 8.19
CA ARG A 88 -11.33 -21.13 7.11
C ARG A 88 -11.73 -19.75 7.61
N VAL A 89 -10.76 -18.84 7.65
CA VAL A 89 -11.00 -17.41 7.91
C VAL A 89 -11.65 -16.77 6.68
N ASN A 90 -12.82 -16.16 6.87
CA ASN A 90 -13.46 -15.33 5.86
C ASN A 90 -13.11 -13.87 6.11
N VAL A 91 -12.75 -13.13 5.06
CA VAL A 91 -12.42 -11.71 5.15
C VAL A 91 -13.48 -10.92 4.40
N SER A 92 -14.19 -10.05 5.12
CA SER A 92 -15.10 -9.07 4.53
C SER A 92 -14.38 -7.74 4.43
N SER A 93 -14.34 -7.13 3.24
CA SER A 93 -13.66 -5.85 3.01
C SER A 93 -14.56 -4.86 2.28
N SER A 94 -14.47 -3.58 2.64
CA SER A 94 -15.25 -2.49 2.07
C SER A 94 -14.38 -1.27 1.81
N GLN A 95 -14.70 -0.51 0.76
CA GLN A 95 -14.18 0.85 0.57
C GLN A 95 -14.96 1.80 1.48
N LEU A 96 -14.25 2.64 2.24
CA LEU A 96 -14.84 3.66 3.11
C LEU A 96 -14.82 5.05 2.48
N MET A 97 -13.70 5.39 1.85
CA MET A 97 -13.51 6.68 1.18
C MET A 97 -12.73 6.47 -0.09
N GLU A 98 -13.12 7.15 -1.16
CA GLU A 98 -12.28 7.30 -2.34
C GLU A 98 -11.35 8.50 -2.13
N LEU A 99 -10.29 8.56 -2.93
CA LEU A 99 -9.36 9.67 -2.91
C LEU A 99 -10.04 10.94 -3.47
N GLU A 100 -10.45 11.87 -2.60
CA GLU A 100 -10.93 13.19 -3.04
C GLU A 100 -9.75 14.09 -3.39
N ALA A 101 -9.38 14.14 -4.68
CA ALA A 101 -8.44 15.13 -5.20
C ALA A 101 -9.10 16.53 -5.14
N ALA A 102 -9.05 17.20 -3.99
CA ALA A 102 -9.75 18.47 -3.81
C ALA A 102 -9.12 19.63 -4.60
N ARG A 103 -9.83 20.09 -5.64
CA ARG A 103 -10.23 21.50 -5.82
C ARG A 103 -11.73 21.54 -6.16
N PRO A 104 -12.60 22.13 -5.30
CA PRO A 104 -14.05 22.24 -5.57
C PRO A 104 -14.43 23.12 -6.78
N GLN A 105 -13.46 23.72 -7.48
CA GLN A 105 -13.71 24.63 -8.60
C GLN A 105 -13.60 23.99 -9.99
N ASP A 106 -13.14 22.73 -10.10
CA ASP A 106 -13.01 22.01 -11.38
C ASP A 106 -14.04 20.88 -11.52
N LEU A 107 -15.22 21.02 -10.89
CA LEU A 107 -16.36 20.12 -11.08
C LEU A 107 -17.05 20.36 -12.43
N SER A 108 -16.29 20.23 -13.51
CA SER A 108 -16.86 19.79 -14.78
C SER A 108 -16.92 18.27 -14.75
N ALA A 109 -18.14 17.74 -14.81
CA ALA A 109 -18.50 16.32 -14.87
C ALA A 109 -17.41 15.43 -15.50
N GLY A 110 -16.69 14.66 -14.68
CA GLY A 110 -15.75 13.61 -15.15
C GLY A 110 -14.42 13.45 -14.41
N ALA A 111 -14.07 14.34 -13.47
CA ALA A 111 -12.70 14.41 -12.93
C ALA A 111 -12.33 13.43 -11.78
N ASN A 112 -13.15 12.41 -11.47
CA ASN A 112 -12.92 11.52 -10.32
C ASN A 112 -11.97 10.33 -10.59
N ASN A 113 -11.42 10.21 -11.81
CA ASN A 113 -10.69 9.01 -12.26
C ASN A 113 -9.23 9.30 -12.62
N SER A 114 -8.44 9.91 -11.72
CA SER A 114 -7.00 9.94 -11.95
C SER A 114 -6.42 8.52 -11.79
N VAL A 115 -5.39 8.17 -12.57
CA VAL A 115 -4.72 6.86 -12.43
C VAL A 115 -4.19 6.66 -11.01
N GLN A 116 -3.84 7.76 -10.34
CA GLN A 116 -3.40 7.81 -8.96
C GLN A 116 -4.54 7.44 -7.98
N SER A 117 -5.76 7.94 -8.19
CA SER A 117 -6.92 7.58 -7.35
C SER A 117 -7.29 6.11 -7.49
N VAL A 118 -7.24 5.59 -8.72
CA VAL A 118 -7.47 4.16 -9.01
C VAL A 118 -6.40 3.29 -8.36
N PHE A 119 -5.13 3.67 -8.47
CA PHE A 119 -4.02 2.96 -7.85
C PHE A 119 -4.11 2.95 -6.32
N ALA A 120 -4.30 4.11 -5.70
CA ALA A 120 -4.43 4.23 -4.25
C ALA A 120 -5.59 3.39 -3.71
N THR A 121 -6.74 3.39 -4.41
CA THR A 121 -7.91 2.60 -4.08
C THR A 121 -7.66 1.09 -4.24
N SER A 122 -7.04 0.67 -5.35
CA SER A 122 -6.72 -0.74 -5.55
C SER A 122 -5.70 -1.25 -4.52
N LEU A 123 -4.71 -0.43 -4.20
CA LEU A 123 -3.70 -0.73 -3.20
C LEU A 123 -4.32 -0.87 -1.81
N SER A 124 -5.16 0.09 -1.39
CA SER A 124 -5.82 0.04 -0.07
C SER A 124 -6.68 -1.22 0.10
N GLN A 125 -7.44 -1.58 -0.94
CA GLN A 125 -8.29 -2.78 -0.93
C GLN A 125 -7.48 -4.08 -0.85
N ARG A 126 -6.42 -4.21 -1.66
CA ARG A 126 -5.57 -5.40 -1.67
C ARG A 126 -4.81 -5.56 -0.35
N LEU A 127 -4.29 -4.46 0.19
CA LEU A 127 -3.58 -4.45 1.47
C LEU A 127 -4.49 -4.83 2.61
N VAL A 128 -5.66 -4.18 2.72
CA VAL A 128 -6.56 -4.43 3.85
C VAL A 128 -7.04 -5.88 3.88
N HIS A 129 -7.37 -6.44 2.71
CA HIS A 129 -7.74 -7.84 2.60
C HIS A 129 -6.58 -8.78 2.94
N GLY A 130 -5.39 -8.53 2.37
CA GLY A 130 -4.20 -9.35 2.61
C GLY A 130 -3.77 -9.37 4.07
N ILE A 131 -3.75 -8.20 4.71
CA ILE A 131 -3.38 -8.06 6.13
C ILE A 131 -4.41 -8.76 7.01
N ALA A 132 -5.71 -8.49 6.82
CA ALA A 132 -6.76 -9.15 7.61
C ALA A 132 -6.73 -10.68 7.45
N LYS A 133 -6.50 -11.18 6.22
CA LYS A 133 -6.31 -12.61 5.97
C LYS A 133 -5.11 -13.19 6.73
N ARG A 134 -4.01 -12.45 6.83
CA ARG A 134 -2.79 -12.89 7.51
C ARG A 134 -2.91 -12.86 9.03
N LEU A 135 -3.61 -11.86 9.59
CA LEU A 135 -3.83 -11.72 11.03
C LEU A 135 -4.89 -12.69 11.55
N GLY A 136 -5.79 -13.15 10.68
CA GLY A 136 -6.80 -14.15 11.02
C GLY A 136 -8.05 -13.55 11.64
N ALA A 137 -8.85 -14.40 12.26
CA ALA A 137 -10.18 -14.06 12.72
C ALA A 137 -10.19 -13.02 13.85
N GLN A 138 -11.29 -12.26 13.92
CA GLN A 138 -11.56 -11.22 14.91
C GLN A 138 -10.58 -10.03 14.87
N THR A 139 -9.93 -9.82 13.72
CA THR A 139 -9.11 -8.64 13.48
C THR A 139 -9.80 -7.68 12.52
N THR A 140 -9.70 -6.39 12.81
CA THR A 140 -10.18 -5.30 11.97
C THR A 140 -9.00 -4.45 11.56
N VAL A 141 -8.86 -4.26 10.26
CA VAL A 141 -7.76 -3.49 9.66
C VAL A 141 -8.37 -2.37 8.86
N TYR A 142 -7.89 -1.16 9.08
CA TYR A 142 -8.15 0.02 8.26
C TYR A 142 -6.88 0.35 7.50
N VAL A 143 -6.97 0.58 6.19
CA VAL A 143 -5.83 0.99 5.36
C VAL A 143 -6.21 2.28 4.65
N ASN A 144 -5.46 3.32 4.91
CA ASN A 144 -5.55 4.62 4.24
C ASN A 144 -4.31 4.84 3.37
N CYS A 145 -4.52 4.95 2.06
CA CYS A 145 -3.49 5.14 1.05
C CYS A 145 -3.59 6.54 0.43
N ALA A 146 -2.63 7.41 0.73
CA ALA A 146 -2.48 8.76 0.18
C ALA A 146 -1.24 8.86 -0.73
N ILE A 147 -1.27 8.13 -1.85
CA ILE A 147 -0.20 8.17 -2.87
C ILE A 147 -0.57 9.21 -3.94
N GLU A 148 -0.28 10.48 -3.66
CA GLU A 148 -0.64 11.64 -4.50
C GLU A 148 0.57 12.48 -4.93
N GLY A 149 1.79 12.10 -4.57
CA GLY A 149 2.95 12.95 -4.80
C GLY A 149 3.30 13.05 -6.29
N GLU A 150 4.12 14.05 -6.63
CA GLU A 150 4.61 14.26 -8.00
C GLU A 150 5.35 13.02 -8.56
N ARG A 151 5.88 12.17 -7.66
CA ARG A 151 6.57 10.92 -7.99
C ARG A 151 5.62 9.73 -8.17
N CYS A 152 4.33 9.87 -7.87
CA CYS A 152 3.31 8.86 -8.15
C CYS A 152 3.24 8.57 -9.66
N LEU A 153 3.42 9.57 -10.51
CA LEU A 153 3.48 9.36 -11.96
C LEU A 153 4.66 8.46 -12.36
N SER A 154 5.80 8.55 -11.66
CA SER A 154 6.92 7.65 -11.88
C SER A 154 6.63 6.21 -11.44
N LEU A 155 5.83 6.03 -10.38
CA LEU A 155 5.37 4.71 -9.91
C LEU A 155 4.41 4.03 -10.88
N LEU A 156 3.55 4.81 -11.54
CA LEU A 156 2.50 4.31 -12.44
C LEU A 156 3.03 3.96 -13.84
N GLY A 157 4.30 4.25 -14.10
CA GLY A 157 4.98 3.97 -15.37
C GLY A 157 4.65 4.97 -16.48
N THR A 158 5.38 4.85 -17.58
CA THR A 158 5.07 5.49 -18.87
C THR A 158 4.41 4.47 -19.80
N ASP A 159 3.83 4.93 -20.92
CA ASP A 159 3.05 4.14 -21.90
C ASP A 159 3.76 2.88 -22.47
N GLY A 160 5.02 2.61 -22.11
CA GLY A 160 5.83 1.45 -22.51
C GLY A 160 5.73 0.20 -21.63
N GLY A 161 4.71 0.06 -20.77
CA GLY A 161 4.36 -1.23 -20.14
C GLY A 161 5.10 -1.61 -18.84
N SER A 162 6.04 -0.79 -18.34
CA SER A 162 6.77 -1.03 -17.08
C SER A 162 5.97 -0.73 -15.80
N GLY A 163 4.84 -0.03 -15.91
CA GLY A 163 4.04 0.41 -14.76
C GLY A 163 3.42 -0.72 -13.93
N PHE A 164 3.07 -1.85 -14.55
CA PHE A 164 2.42 -2.95 -13.82
C PHE A 164 3.39 -3.69 -12.87
N ASP A 165 4.58 -4.03 -13.34
CA ASP A 165 5.58 -4.70 -12.51
C ASP A 165 6.06 -3.79 -11.37
N MET A 166 6.30 -2.51 -11.68
CA MET A 166 6.68 -1.51 -10.66
C MET A 166 5.61 -1.34 -9.57
N THR A 167 4.33 -1.21 -9.95
CA THR A 167 3.22 -1.10 -8.99
C THR A 167 3.02 -2.37 -8.17
N PHE A 168 3.28 -3.55 -8.75
CA PHE A 168 3.26 -4.83 -8.04
C PHE A 168 4.37 -4.92 -7.00
N GLN A 169 5.62 -4.63 -7.38
CA GLN A 169 6.77 -4.61 -6.46
C GLN A 169 6.57 -3.59 -5.34
N PHE A 170 6.05 -2.40 -5.66
CA PHE A 170 5.69 -1.38 -4.68
C PHE A 170 4.64 -1.90 -3.68
N GLY A 171 3.56 -2.51 -4.18
CA GLY A 171 2.52 -3.10 -3.33
C GLY A 171 3.08 -4.20 -2.41
N GLY A 172 4.01 -5.01 -2.92
CA GLY A 172 4.72 -6.03 -2.14
C GLY A 172 5.57 -5.44 -1.01
N LEU A 173 6.31 -4.36 -1.28
CA LEU A 173 7.08 -3.63 -0.28
C LEU A 173 6.17 -3.10 0.84
N VAL A 174 5.10 -2.39 0.47
CA VAL A 174 4.17 -1.78 1.43
C VAL A 174 3.49 -2.85 2.29
N TYR A 175 3.08 -3.96 1.68
CA TYR A 175 2.47 -5.08 2.38
C TYR A 175 3.43 -5.70 3.42
N ARG A 176 4.67 -5.97 3.01
CA ARG A 176 5.69 -6.55 3.89
C ARG A 176 6.00 -5.66 5.09
N GLU A 177 6.21 -4.37 4.85
CA GLU A 177 6.56 -3.43 5.92
C GLU A 177 5.39 -3.16 6.86
N SER A 178 4.16 -3.10 6.33
CA SER A 178 2.95 -2.97 7.16
C SER A 178 2.79 -4.16 8.10
N LEU A 179 2.97 -5.38 7.60
CA LEU A 179 2.93 -6.58 8.45
C LEU A 179 4.03 -6.60 9.49
N ARG A 180 5.26 -6.20 9.12
CA ARG A 180 6.38 -6.12 10.06
C ARG A 180 6.06 -5.17 11.22
N LEU A 181 5.51 -3.99 10.93
CA LEU A 181 5.10 -3.04 11.98
C LEU A 181 3.98 -3.58 12.84
N ILE A 182 2.97 -4.23 12.26
CA ILE A 182 1.87 -4.86 13.01
C ILE A 182 2.41 -5.95 13.95
N SER A 183 3.29 -6.83 13.48
CA SER A 183 3.91 -7.87 14.31
C SER A 183 4.67 -7.28 15.50
N GLN A 184 5.43 -6.19 15.30
CA GLN A 184 6.12 -5.48 16.39
C GLN A 184 5.14 -4.93 17.43
N GLN A 185 3.98 -4.42 17.00
CA GLN A 185 2.95 -3.95 17.93
C GLN A 185 2.33 -5.10 18.74
N CYS A 186 2.13 -6.27 18.13
CA CYS A 186 1.61 -7.46 18.81
C CYS A 186 2.61 -8.04 19.82
N GLU A 187 3.88 -8.15 19.47
CA GLU A 187 4.94 -8.69 20.35
C GLU A 187 5.16 -7.79 21.57
N SER A 188 5.21 -6.47 21.37
CA SER A 188 5.35 -5.52 22.47
C SER A 188 4.17 -5.54 23.45
N ALA A 189 3.02 -6.11 23.08
CA ALA A 189 1.84 -6.21 23.96
C ALA A 189 2.02 -7.26 25.06
N PHE A 190 3.00 -8.16 24.93
CA PHE A 190 3.34 -9.20 25.89
C PHE A 190 4.87 -9.22 26.14
N PRO A 191 5.42 -8.25 26.90
CA PRO A 191 6.78 -8.40 27.39
C PRO A 191 6.85 -9.64 28.28
N GLN A 192 7.79 -10.55 27.97
CA GLN A 192 8.08 -11.72 28.81
C GLN A 192 8.58 -11.31 30.19
#